data_AF-A0A7C6BBE1-F1
#
_entry.id   AF-A0A7C6BBE1-F1
#
_cell.length_a   1.000
_cell.length_b   1.000
_cell.length_c   1.000
_cell.angle_alpha   90.00
_cell.angle_beta   90.00
_cell.angle_gamma   90.00
#
_symmetry.space_group_name_H-M   'P 1'
#
loop_
_entity.id
_entity.type
_entity.pdbx_description
1 polymer ?
#
loop_
_entity_poly.entity_id
_entity_poly.type
_entity_poly.pdbx_seq_one_letter_code
_entity_poly.pdbx_strand_id
1 'polypeptide(L)'
;MLWNETDTTGWGRVHTAHGPVARPERASHLARLMQDSPAPAQGARRSYNDSALNDGGRAIDMTRMDKILHFDAESGVIEVEAGVRLGELLRLFAPRGWI
;
A
#
# COMPACT_ATOMS: atom_id res chain seq x y z
N MET A 1 1.57 18.23 5.25
CA MET A 1 0.13 17.89 5.27
C MET A 1 0.00 16.39 5.05
N LEU A 2 -1.09 15.75 5.50
CA LEU A 2 -1.31 14.32 5.26
C LEU A 2 -1.61 14.03 3.77
N TRP A 3 -2.15 15.01 3.06
CA TRP A 3 -2.51 14.96 1.65
C TRP A 3 -1.61 15.87 0.83
N ASN A 4 -1.15 15.41 -0.34
CA ASN A 4 -0.44 16.23 -1.32
C ASN A 4 -1.04 15.98 -2.71
N GLU A 5 -1.15 17.01 -3.54
CA GLU A 5 -1.49 16.83 -4.96
C GLU A 5 -0.42 15.98 -5.65
N THR A 6 -0.82 14.94 -6.35
CA THR A 6 0.11 13.97 -6.94
C THR A 6 -0.50 13.33 -8.18
N ASP A 7 0.29 13.29 -9.24
CA ASP A 7 -0.04 12.47 -10.41
C ASP A 7 0.33 11.00 -10.15
N THR A 8 -0.63 10.12 -10.34
CA THR A 8 -0.43 8.67 -10.19
C THR A 8 -0.77 7.94 -11.49
N THR A 9 -0.01 6.90 -11.79
CA THR A 9 -0.21 6.05 -12.97
C THR A 9 -0.23 4.59 -12.56
N GLY A 10 -0.98 3.79 -13.32
CA GLY A 10 -0.81 2.32 -13.32
C GLY A 10 0.50 1.94 -14.02
N TRP A 11 0.83 0.64 -13.99
CA TRP A 11 2.09 0.14 -14.52
C TRP A 11 2.28 0.41 -16.02
N GLY A 12 1.19 0.34 -16.78
CA GLY A 12 1.19 0.57 -18.23
C GLY A 12 1.26 2.05 -18.62
N ARG A 13 1.06 2.99 -17.68
CA ARG A 13 1.05 4.45 -17.93
C ARG A 13 0.07 4.89 -19.03
N VAL A 14 -1.00 4.12 -19.24
CA VAL A 14 -2.06 4.43 -20.21
C VAL A 14 -2.98 5.54 -19.69
N HIS A 15 -3.30 5.51 -18.40
CA HIS A 15 -4.07 6.53 -17.70
C HIS A 15 -3.23 7.18 -16.59
N THR A 16 -3.46 8.47 -16.37
CA THR A 16 -2.92 9.25 -15.25
C THR A 16 -4.10 9.77 -14.44
N ALA A 17 -4.04 9.63 -13.13
CA ALA A 17 -4.97 10.26 -12.20
C ALA A 17 -4.29 11.42 -11.49
N HIS A 18 -4.96 12.56 -11.44
CA HIS A 18 -4.55 13.74 -10.69
C HIS A 18 -5.43 13.90 -9.45
N GLY A 19 -4.81 14.08 -8.29
CA GLY A 19 -5.56 14.44 -7.08
C GLY A 19 -4.76 14.28 -5.79
N PRO A 20 -5.41 14.52 -4.64
CA PRO A 20 -4.75 14.43 -3.34
C PRO A 20 -4.44 12.98 -2.97
N VAL A 21 -3.17 12.70 -2.66
CA VAL A 21 -2.71 11.40 -2.17
C VAL A 21 -2.19 11.53 -0.74
N ALA A 22 -2.71 10.69 0.15
CA ALA A 22 -2.17 10.51 1.50
C ALA A 22 -1.25 9.31 1.57
N ARG A 23 -0.22 9.36 2.42
CA ARG A 23 0.78 8.29 2.58
C ARG A 23 1.10 8.03 4.05
N PRO A 24 0.23 7.31 4.79
CA PRO A 24 0.46 7.02 6.20
C PRO A 24 1.64 6.07 6.41
N GLU A 25 2.31 6.20 7.55
CA GLU A 25 3.44 5.33 7.98
C GLU A 25 3.11 4.58 9.30
N ARG A 26 1.95 4.90 9.88
CA ARG A 26 1.47 4.40 11.18
C ARG A 26 -0.02 4.13 11.10
N ALA A 27 -0.45 3.05 11.77
CA ALA A 27 -1.87 2.68 11.86
C ALA A 27 -2.76 3.81 12.41
N SER A 28 -2.25 4.61 13.37
CA SER A 28 -3.00 5.76 13.90
C SER A 28 -3.26 6.85 12.86
N HIS A 29 -2.33 7.09 11.93
CA HIS A 29 -2.54 8.04 10.84
C HIS A 29 -3.58 7.52 9.84
N LEU A 30 -3.52 6.22 9.51
CA LEU A 30 -4.52 5.59 8.66
C LEU A 30 -5.92 5.63 9.30
N ALA A 31 -6.02 5.30 10.58
CA ALA A 31 -7.28 5.34 11.32
C ALA A 31 -7.91 6.75 11.29
N ARG A 32 -7.09 7.80 11.50
CA ARG A 32 -7.54 9.18 11.37
C ARG A 32 -8.02 9.50 9.94
N LEU A 33 -7.29 9.07 8.91
CA LEU A 33 -7.72 9.26 7.51
C LEU A 33 -9.07 8.58 7.23
N MET A 34 -9.31 7.40 7.79
CA MET A 34 -10.59 6.69 7.62
C MET A 34 -11.77 7.36 8.34
N GLN A 35 -11.51 8.06 9.44
CA GLN A 35 -12.53 8.84 10.14
C GLN A 35 -12.82 10.18 9.44
N ASP A 36 -11.78 10.90 9.02
CA ASP A 36 -11.92 12.26 8.50
C ASP A 36 -12.32 12.27 7.01
N SER A 37 -11.71 11.40 6.20
CA SER A 37 -11.91 11.39 4.75
C SER A 37 -11.46 10.06 4.12
N PRO A 38 -12.29 9.02 4.19
CA PRO A 38 -11.97 7.72 3.61
C PRO A 38 -11.79 7.83 2.10
N ALA A 39 -10.86 7.04 1.57
CA ALA A 39 -10.49 7.04 0.16
C ALA A 39 -9.93 5.66 -0.25
N PRO A 40 -10.01 5.30 -1.55
CA PRO A 40 -9.44 4.05 -2.05
C PRO A 40 -7.94 3.90 -1.75
N ALA A 41 -7.53 2.68 -1.43
CA ALA A 41 -6.14 2.34 -1.21
C ALA A 41 -5.39 2.12 -2.54
N GLN A 42 -4.13 2.57 -2.59
CA GLN A 42 -3.17 2.26 -3.63
C GLN A 42 -2.03 1.43 -3.04
N GLY A 43 -1.80 0.25 -3.62
CA GLY A 43 -0.61 -0.55 -3.37
C GLY A 43 0.58 -0.07 -4.21
N ALA A 44 1.39 -1.02 -4.69
CA ALA A 44 2.57 -0.73 -5.51
C ALA A 44 2.27 -0.26 -6.95
N ARG A 45 0.99 0.00 -7.29
CA ARG A 45 0.49 0.42 -8.62
C ARG A 45 1.01 -0.46 -9.77
N ARG A 46 0.99 -1.78 -9.57
CA ARG A 46 1.43 -2.79 -10.56
C ARG A 46 0.32 -3.33 -11.45
N SER A 47 -0.93 -2.95 -11.21
CA SER A 47 -2.01 -3.11 -12.18
C SER A 47 -1.73 -2.25 -13.42
N TYR A 48 -1.97 -2.78 -14.61
CA TYR A 48 -1.62 -2.10 -15.86
C TYR A 48 -2.52 -0.90 -16.17
N ASN A 49 -3.79 -0.98 -15.77
CA ASN A 49 -4.81 0.03 -16.06
C ASN A 49 -5.14 0.91 -14.85
N ASP A 50 -6.38 1.38 -14.79
CA ASP A 50 -6.95 2.34 -13.84
C ASP A 50 -7.42 1.74 -12.51
N SER A 51 -7.34 0.42 -12.30
CA SER A 51 -7.83 -0.22 -11.07
C SER A 51 -7.18 0.31 -9.78
N ALA A 52 -5.99 0.91 -9.89
CA ALA A 52 -5.28 1.53 -8.77
C ALA A 52 -5.37 3.07 -8.77
N LEU A 53 -6.21 3.67 -9.60
CA LEU A 53 -6.32 5.11 -9.80
C LEU A 53 -7.66 5.64 -9.28
N ASN A 54 -7.70 6.92 -8.93
CA ASN A 54 -8.93 7.62 -8.54
C ASN A 54 -8.86 9.07 -9.04
N ASP A 55 -9.02 9.26 -10.35
CA ASP A 55 -8.83 10.57 -10.99
C ASP A 55 -9.83 11.62 -10.49
N GLY A 56 -9.32 12.83 -10.20
CA GLY A 56 -10.06 13.90 -9.54
C GLY A 56 -10.45 13.62 -8.09
N GLY A 57 -10.12 12.44 -7.56
CA GLY A 57 -10.46 11.97 -6.24
C GLY A 57 -9.25 11.83 -5.31
N ARG A 58 -9.53 11.51 -4.06
CA ARG A 58 -8.50 11.21 -3.05
C ARG A 58 -8.04 9.77 -3.15
N ALA A 59 -6.77 9.49 -2.85
CA ALA A 59 -6.26 8.12 -2.74
C ALA A 59 -5.27 7.95 -1.58
N ILE A 60 -5.13 6.73 -1.07
CA ILE A 60 -4.21 6.44 0.05
C ILE A 60 -3.12 5.48 -0.42
N ASP A 61 -1.91 5.99 -0.56
CA ASP A 61 -0.73 5.19 -0.85
C ASP A 61 -0.30 4.41 0.41
N MET A 62 -0.54 3.10 0.38
CA MET A 62 -0.26 2.19 1.48
C MET A 62 1.21 1.74 1.54
N THR A 63 2.06 2.15 0.60
CA THR A 63 3.42 1.58 0.43
C THR A 63 4.41 1.89 1.55
N ARG A 64 4.05 2.72 2.54
CA ARG A 64 4.86 2.94 3.76
C ARG A 64 4.27 2.29 5.02
N MET A 65 3.16 1.57 4.85
CA MET A 65 2.66 0.63 5.84
C MET A 65 3.31 -0.72 5.51
N ASP A 66 4.61 -0.86 5.75
CA ASP A 66 5.47 -1.95 5.27
C ASP A 66 6.17 -2.74 6.39
N LYS A 67 5.57 -2.78 7.59
CA LYS A 67 6.11 -3.55 8.72
C LYS A 67 5.62 -5.00 8.74
N ILE A 68 6.50 -5.89 9.19
CA ILE A 68 6.13 -7.21 9.70
C ILE A 68 5.72 -7.03 11.16
N LEU A 69 4.50 -7.46 11.49
CA LEU A 69 3.92 -7.30 12.82
C LEU A 69 4.17 -8.54 13.68
N HIS A 70 4.03 -9.73 13.08
CA HIS A 70 4.22 -11.00 13.75
C HIS A 70 4.62 -12.09 12.75
N PHE A 71 5.35 -13.10 13.23
CA PHE A 71 5.63 -14.32 12.48
C PHE A 71 5.67 -15.50 13.44
N ASP A 72 4.80 -16.47 13.20
CA ASP A 72 4.80 -17.76 13.87
C ASP A 72 5.67 -18.74 13.07
N ALA A 73 6.82 -19.11 13.64
CA ALA A 73 7.76 -20.02 13.02
C ALA A 73 7.38 -21.51 13.14
N GLU A 74 6.33 -21.85 13.90
CA GLU A 74 5.81 -23.21 13.95
C GLU A 74 4.79 -23.44 12.81
N SER A 75 3.87 -22.51 12.61
CA SER A 75 2.82 -22.61 11.59
C SER A 75 3.14 -21.95 10.25
N GLY A 76 4.07 -21.00 10.20
CA GLY A 76 4.38 -20.19 9.02
C GLY A 76 3.47 -18.98 8.81
N VAL A 77 2.53 -18.73 9.73
CA VAL A 77 1.62 -17.60 9.62
C VAL A 77 2.39 -16.30 9.88
N ILE A 78 2.26 -15.37 8.95
CA ILE A 78 2.83 -14.03 9.06
C ILE A 78 1.72 -12.99 9.09
N GLU A 79 1.85 -12.02 9.99
CA GLU A 79 1.02 -10.82 10.04
C GLU A 79 1.86 -9.63 9.59
N VAL A 80 1.37 -8.90 8.59
CA VAL A 80 2.07 -7.77 7.98
C VAL A 80 1.14 -6.60 7.70
N GLU A 81 1.69 -5.40 7.67
CA GLU A 81 1.01 -4.25 7.12
C GLU A 81 0.81 -4.42 5.59
N ALA A 82 -0.32 -3.92 5.07
CA ALA A 82 -0.78 -4.18 3.70
C ALA A 82 0.15 -3.65 2.58
N GLY A 83 1.10 -2.77 2.92
CA GLY A 83 2.10 -2.24 2.00
C GLY A 83 3.33 -3.12 1.82
N VAL A 84 3.49 -4.19 2.62
CA VAL A 84 4.60 -5.13 2.48
C VAL A 84 4.56 -5.80 1.10
N ARG A 85 5.71 -5.79 0.42
CA ARG A 85 5.85 -6.37 -0.93
C ARG A 85 6.14 -7.85 -0.82
N LEU A 86 5.49 -8.66 -1.66
CA LEU A 86 5.75 -10.10 -1.78
C LEU A 86 7.24 -10.40 -2.01
N GLY A 87 7.95 -9.57 -2.79
CA GLY A 87 9.40 -9.73 -3.00
C GLY A 87 10.23 -9.62 -1.72
N GLU A 88 9.84 -8.77 -0.76
CA GLU A 88 10.51 -8.69 0.54
C GLU A 88 10.20 -9.93 1.40
N LEU A 89 8.96 -10.41 1.37
CA LEU A 89 8.60 -11.65 2.04
C LEU A 89 9.40 -12.84 1.51
N LEU A 90 9.46 -12.99 0.18
CA LEU A 90 10.27 -14.01 -0.49
C LEU A 90 11.73 -13.95 -0.04
N ARG A 91 12.32 -12.75 -0.05
CA ARG A 91 13.72 -12.54 0.36
C ARG A 91 13.98 -12.93 1.82
N LEU A 92 13.04 -12.67 2.72
CA LEU A 92 13.21 -12.90 4.16
C LEU A 92 12.90 -14.34 4.58
N PHE A 93 11.92 -14.98 3.93
CA PHE A 93 11.34 -16.24 4.39
C PHE A 93 11.68 -17.45 3.52
N ALA A 94 12.02 -17.29 2.23
CA ALA A 94 12.48 -18.41 1.42
C ALA A 94 13.74 -19.11 1.99
N PRO A 95 14.78 -18.40 2.49
CA PRO A 95 15.93 -19.04 3.14
C PRO A 95 15.59 -19.80 4.43
N ARG A 96 14.39 -19.57 4.98
CA ARG A 96 13.88 -20.21 6.20
C ARG A 96 12.92 -21.36 5.92
N GLY A 97 12.72 -21.72 4.64
CA GLY A 97 11.89 -22.86 4.21
C GLY A 97 10.39 -22.58 4.09
N TRP A 98 9.96 -21.33 3.99
CA TRP A 98 8.54 -20.93 3.96
C TRP A 98 8.01 -20.55 2.57
N ILE A 99 8.69 -20.99 1.50
CA ILE A 99 8.31 -20.79 0.08
C ILE A 99 8.77 -21.98 -0.75
#